data_AF-A0A0M3I0B1-F1
#
_entry.id   AF-A0A0M3I0B1-F1
#
_cell.length_a   1.000
_cell.length_b   1.000
_cell.length_c   1.000
_cell.angle_alpha   90.00
_cell.angle_beta   90.00
_cell.angle_gamma   90.00
#
_symmetry.space_group_name_H-M   'P 1'
#
loop_
_entity.id
_entity.type
_entity.pdbx_description
1 polymer ?
#
loop_
_entity_poly.entity_id
_entity_poly.type
_entity_poly.pdbx_seq_one_letter_code
_entity_poly.pdbx_strand_id
1 'polypeptide(L)'
;MVVVPPTKSTMNNTSTNFSDNYEVKEELGKGAFSVVRRCVQKRTGLEFAAKIINTKKLSARDFQKLEREARICRKLQHPNIGKVTGGELFEDIVAREFYSEADASHCIQQILESIAYCHMNNVVHRDLKPENLLLASKAKGAAVKLADFGLAIEVQGETEAWFGFAGTPGYLSPEVLKKDPYGKPVDIWACGKCDASVLANR
;
A
#
# COMPACT_ATOMS: atom_id res chain seq x y z
N MET A 1 5.96 -6.22 -3.57
CA MET A 1 5.27 -7.19 -2.71
C MET A 1 4.93 -8.41 -3.54
N VAL A 2 5.53 -9.57 -3.23
CA VAL A 2 5.03 -10.84 -3.78
C VAL A 2 3.99 -11.35 -2.79
N VAL A 3 2.72 -11.35 -3.18
CA VAL A 3 1.66 -12.01 -2.42
C VAL A 3 1.67 -13.47 -2.82
N VAL A 4 2.01 -14.35 -1.88
CA VAL A 4 2.03 -15.79 -2.11
C VAL A 4 0.89 -16.43 -1.34
N PRO A 5 -0.22 -16.82 -1.99
CA PRO A 5 -1.16 -17.73 -1.36
C PRO A 5 -0.48 -19.11 -1.19
N PRO A 6 -0.68 -19.82 -0.07
CA PRO A 6 -0.16 -21.17 0.08
C PRO A 6 -0.86 -22.09 -0.91
N THR A 7 -0.07 -22.96 -1.52
CA THR A 7 -0.51 -23.89 -2.55
C THR A 7 -1.50 -24.91 -1.97
N LYS A 8 -2.66 -25.05 -2.63
CA LYS A 8 -3.48 -26.26 -2.52
C LYS A 8 -2.85 -27.30 -3.44
N SER A 9 -2.32 -28.37 -2.85
CA SER A 9 -2.13 -29.62 -3.57
C SER A 9 -3.50 -30.27 -3.76
N THR A 10 -4.14 -30.03 -4.90
CA THR A 10 -5.07 -30.99 -5.51
C THR A 10 -5.23 -30.66 -7.00
N MET A 11 -4.44 -31.41 -7.78
CA MET A 11 -4.50 -31.70 -9.21
C MET A 11 -4.49 -30.54 -10.23
N ASN A 12 -3.44 -30.59 -11.06
CA ASN A 12 -3.30 -30.09 -12.43
C ASN A 12 -3.37 -28.57 -12.66
N ASN A 13 -2.29 -27.87 -12.26
CA ASN A 13 -1.68 -26.85 -13.11
C ASN A 13 -0.22 -26.62 -12.68
N THR A 14 0.66 -26.32 -13.64
CA THR A 14 2.13 -26.13 -13.49
C THR A 14 2.51 -24.90 -12.65
N SER A 15 2.15 -24.88 -11.37
CA SER A 15 2.58 -23.84 -10.42
C SER A 15 3.83 -24.29 -9.69
N THR A 16 5.01 -23.83 -10.12
CA THR A 16 6.25 -23.95 -9.32
C THR A 16 6.01 -23.36 -7.93
N ASN A 17 6.33 -24.10 -6.86
CA ASN A 17 6.13 -23.59 -5.51
C ASN A 17 7.05 -22.38 -5.27
N PHE A 18 6.62 -21.43 -4.43
CA PHE A 18 7.43 -20.25 -4.09
C PHE A 18 8.81 -20.65 -3.54
N SER A 19 8.89 -21.72 -2.75
CA SER A 19 10.12 -22.31 -2.20
C SER A 19 11.12 -22.79 -3.27
N ASP A 20 10.63 -23.12 -4.46
CA ASP A 20 11.48 -23.63 -5.54
C ASP A 20 12.27 -22.47 -6.15
N ASN A 21 11.64 -21.31 -6.28
CA ASN A 21 12.19 -20.13 -6.95
C ASN A 21 12.83 -19.09 -6.03
N TYR A 22 12.49 -19.09 -4.74
CA TYR A 22 12.92 -18.08 -3.77
C TYR A 22 13.57 -18.69 -2.54
N GLU A 23 14.60 -18.03 -2.04
CA GLU A 23 15.20 -18.29 -0.74
C GLU A 23 14.69 -17.26 0.26
N VAL A 24 14.03 -17.72 1.33
CA VAL A 24 13.48 -16.85 2.38
C VAL A 24 14.55 -16.54 3.42
N LYS A 25 14.68 -15.27 3.80
CA LYS A 25 15.70 -14.73 4.70
C LYS A 25 15.05 -14.17 5.97
N GLU A 26 15.62 -13.16 6.61
CA GLU A 26 15.13 -12.57 7.86
C GLU A 26 13.73 -11.93 7.75
N GLU A 27 13.09 -11.76 8.91
CA GLU A 27 11.82 -11.06 9.05
C GLU A 27 12.03 -9.55 8.98
N LEU A 28 11.23 -8.87 8.16
CA LEU A 28 11.22 -7.42 8.00
C LEU A 28 10.06 -6.77 8.78
N GLY A 29 8.99 -7.53 9.04
CA GLY A 29 7.84 -7.04 9.79
C GLY A 29 6.73 -8.08 9.95
N LYS A 30 5.78 -7.78 10.84
CA LYS A 30 4.70 -8.69 11.20
C LYS A 30 3.35 -7.98 11.18
N GLY A 31 2.36 -8.61 10.56
CA GLY A 31 0.96 -8.20 10.56
C GLY A 31 0.07 -9.20 11.30
N ALA A 32 -1.24 -8.92 11.35
CA ALA A 32 -2.20 -9.75 12.08
C ALA A 32 -2.22 -11.24 11.66
N PHE A 33 -2.14 -11.50 10.35
CA PHE A 33 -2.18 -12.87 9.78
C PHE A 33 -1.01 -13.15 8.83
N SER A 34 -0.01 -12.27 8.82
CA SER A 34 1.08 -12.30 7.85
C SER A 34 2.41 -11.97 8.48
N VAL A 35 3.48 -12.49 7.90
CA VAL A 35 4.85 -12.07 8.16
C VAL A 35 5.47 -11.58 6.86
N VAL A 36 6.14 -10.44 6.90
CA VAL A 36 6.91 -9.93 5.77
C VAL A 36 8.36 -10.35 5.98
N ARG A 37 8.92 -11.09 5.03
CA ARG A 37 10.32 -11.53 5.06
C ARG A 37 11.06 -11.08 3.82
N ARG A 38 12.36 -10.80 3.96
CA ARG A 38 13.23 -10.65 2.80
C ARG A 38 13.34 -11.99 2.08
N CYS A 39 13.34 -12.00 0.76
CA CYS A 39 13.63 -13.18 -0.04
C CYS A 39 14.47 -12.84 -1.27
N VAL A 40 15.23 -13.82 -1.74
CA VAL A 40 16.11 -13.71 -2.91
C VAL A 40 15.63 -14.68 -3.98
N GLN A 41 15.40 -14.19 -5.20
CA GLN A 41 15.04 -15.05 -6.32
C GLN A 41 16.29 -15.84 -6.76
N LYS A 42 16.26 -17.16 -6.65
CA LYS A 42 17.45 -18.03 -6.84
C LYS A 42 18.09 -17.88 -8.22
N ARG A 43 17.29 -17.67 -9.27
CA ARG A 43 17.78 -17.56 -10.65
C ARG A 43 18.48 -16.23 -10.97
N THR A 44 18.01 -15.14 -10.38
CA THR A 44 18.45 -13.77 -10.74
C THR A 44 19.28 -13.10 -9.67
N GLY A 45 19.25 -13.61 -8.43
CA GLY A 45 19.83 -12.96 -7.26
C GLY A 45 19.08 -11.72 -6.80
N LEU A 46 17.94 -11.36 -7.43
CA LEU A 46 17.19 -10.16 -7.07
C LEU A 46 16.49 -10.31 -5.71
N GLU A 47 16.55 -9.25 -4.91
CA GLU A 47 15.93 -9.19 -3.59
C GLU A 47 14.51 -8.60 -3.62
N PHE A 48 13.65 -9.18 -2.78
CA PHE A 48 12.25 -8.80 -2.61
C PHE A 48 11.81 -8.89 -1.15
N ALA A 49 10.67 -8.25 -0.86
CA ALA A 49 9.89 -8.49 0.36
C ALA A 49 8.67 -9.37 0.01
N ALA A 50 8.59 -10.53 0.66
CA ALA A 50 7.49 -11.48 0.54
C ALA A 50 6.56 -11.37 1.74
N LYS A 51 5.28 -11.07 1.47
CA LYS A 51 4.21 -11.09 2.49
C LYS A 51 3.66 -12.51 2.54
N ILE A 52 4.07 -13.28 3.54
CA ILE A 52 3.72 -14.68 3.74
C ILE A 52 2.49 -14.74 4.66
N ILE A 53 1.42 -15.37 4.20
CA ILE A 53 0.12 -15.34 4.87
C ILE A 53 -0.33 -16.74 5.25
N ASN A 54 -0.72 -16.93 6.50
CA ASN A 54 -1.25 -18.21 6.95
C ASN A 54 -2.75 -18.32 6.65
N THR A 55 -3.09 -18.82 5.46
CA THR A 55 -4.50 -18.90 5.03
C THR A 55 -5.34 -19.92 5.79
N LYS A 56 -4.73 -20.90 6.48
CA LYS A 56 -5.47 -21.88 7.29
C LYS A 56 -6.22 -21.25 8.47
N LYS A 57 -5.77 -20.07 8.91
CA LYS A 57 -6.38 -19.31 10.01
C LYS A 57 -7.31 -18.19 9.52
N LEU A 58 -7.50 -18.04 8.22
CA LEU A 58 -8.31 -16.95 7.66
C LEU A 58 -9.78 -17.35 7.58
N SER A 59 -10.66 -16.43 7.95
CA SER A 59 -12.07 -16.53 7.62
C SER A 59 -12.27 -16.39 6.10
N ALA A 60 -13.42 -16.84 5.57
CA ALA A 60 -13.76 -16.64 4.16
C ALA A 60 -13.75 -15.14 3.77
N ARG A 61 -14.14 -14.27 4.71
CA ARG A 61 -14.12 -12.81 4.52
C ARG A 61 -12.70 -12.26 4.41
N ASP A 62 -11.77 -12.74 5.23
CA ASP A 62 -10.37 -12.29 5.16
C ASP A 62 -9.65 -12.83 3.93
N PHE A 63 -10.02 -14.02 3.48
CA PHE A 63 -9.55 -14.57 2.21
C PHE A 63 -9.97 -13.69 1.01
N GLN A 64 -11.23 -13.24 0.98
CA GLN A 64 -11.70 -12.31 -0.05
C GLN A 64 -10.99 -10.95 -0.03
N LYS A 65 -10.71 -10.41 1.18
CA LYS A 65 -9.91 -9.18 1.31
C LYS A 65 -8.51 -9.36 0.74
N LEU A 66 -7.87 -10.50 1.04
CA LEU A 66 -6.55 -10.82 0.52
C LEU A 66 -6.55 -10.94 -1.01
N GLU A 67 -7.51 -11.66 -1.57
CA GLU A 67 -7.64 -11.82 -3.02
C GLU A 67 -7.84 -10.46 -3.71
N ARG A 68 -8.66 -9.58 -3.11
CA ARG A 68 -8.85 -8.21 -3.57
C ARG A 68 -7.55 -7.40 -3.52
N GLU A 69 -6.82 -7.42 -2.40
CA GLU A 69 -5.53 -6.74 -2.25
C GLU A 69 -4.56 -7.18 -3.35
N ALA A 70 -4.38 -8.50 -3.51
CA ALA A 70 -3.47 -9.05 -4.52
C ALA A 70 -3.86 -8.63 -5.95
N ARG A 71 -5.16 -8.64 -6.26
CA ARG A 71 -5.67 -8.25 -7.57
C ARG A 71 -5.50 -6.75 -7.85
N ILE A 72 -5.77 -5.89 -6.87
CA ILE A 72 -5.56 -4.43 -6.97
C ILE A 72 -4.05 -4.14 -7.15
N CYS A 73 -3.18 -4.72 -6.32
CA CYS A 73 -1.74 -4.53 -6.43
C CYS A 73 -1.16 -5.00 -7.77
N ARG A 74 -1.76 -6.02 -8.41
CA ARG A 74 -1.32 -6.49 -9.74
C ARG A 74 -1.78 -5.57 -10.87
N LYS A 75 -2.95 -4.93 -10.70
CA LYS A 75 -3.52 -3.97 -11.66
C LYS A 75 -2.74 -2.66 -11.67
N LEU A 76 -2.31 -2.18 -10.50
CA LEU A 76 -1.72 -0.86 -10.36
C LEU A 76 -0.22 -0.88 -10.65
N GLN A 77 0.18 -0.32 -11.80
CA GLN A 77 1.57 -0.21 -12.24
C GLN A 77 1.91 1.26 -12.48
N HIS A 78 2.45 1.92 -11.46
CA HIS A 78 2.76 3.35 -11.49
C HIS A 78 4.11 3.62 -10.82
N PRO A 79 4.93 4.58 -11.29
CA PRO A 79 6.20 4.94 -10.66
C PRO A 79 6.07 5.33 -9.18
N ASN A 80 4.91 5.82 -8.72
CA ASN A 80 4.67 6.15 -7.32
C ASN A 80 3.84 5.10 -6.56
N ILE A 81 3.78 3.85 -7.06
CA ILE A 81 3.12 2.72 -6.38
C ILE A 81 4.09 1.52 -6.35
N GLY A 82 4.19 0.83 -5.22
CA GLY A 82 4.85 -0.49 -5.18
C GLY A 82 6.22 -0.53 -4.47
N LYS A 83 7.28 -0.96 -5.18
CA LYS A 83 8.55 -1.39 -4.55
C LYS A 83 9.20 -0.26 -3.74
N VAL A 84 9.54 -0.58 -2.49
CA VAL A 84 10.05 0.33 -1.46
C VAL A 84 11.26 -0.28 -0.76
N THR A 85 12.27 0.54 -0.51
CA THR A 85 13.45 0.18 0.31
C THR A 85 13.97 1.36 1.16
N GLY A 86 13.30 2.52 1.10
CA GLY A 86 13.77 3.76 1.72
C GLY A 86 13.25 4.04 3.14
N GLY A 87 12.28 3.27 3.62
CA GLY A 87 11.58 3.57 4.88
C GLY A 87 10.39 4.50 4.68
N GLU A 88 9.85 5.02 5.77
CA GLU A 88 8.69 5.93 5.78
C GLU A 88 9.09 7.35 5.41
N LEU A 89 8.28 8.00 4.58
CA LEU A 89 8.50 9.37 4.14
C LEU A 89 8.53 10.36 5.32
N PHE A 90 7.65 10.18 6.29
CA PHE A 90 7.54 11.09 7.42
C PHE A 90 8.71 10.97 8.41
N GLU A 91 9.29 9.78 8.57
CA GLU A 91 10.53 9.63 9.34
C GLU A 91 11.68 10.40 8.67
N ASP A 92 11.78 10.37 7.34
CA ASP A 92 12.77 11.14 6.58
C ASP A 92 12.53 12.66 6.68
N ILE A 93 11.27 13.11 6.71
CA ILE A 93 10.93 14.53 6.92
C ILE A 93 11.37 14.99 8.32
N VAL A 94 11.01 14.24 9.37
CA VAL A 94 11.33 14.56 10.76
C VAL A 94 12.85 14.54 11.01
N ALA A 95 13.59 13.69 10.31
CA ALA A 95 15.05 13.60 10.45
C ALA A 95 15.81 14.75 9.78
N ARG A 96 15.18 15.54 8.90
CA ARG A 96 15.83 16.64 8.19
C ARG A 96 15.80 17.92 9.02
N GLU A 97 16.95 18.60 9.12
CA GLU A 97 17.03 19.92 9.75
C GLU A 97 16.27 21.02 8.99
N PHE A 98 16.02 20.83 7.69
CA PHE A 98 15.31 21.81 6.85
C PHE A 98 14.44 21.10 5.81
N TYR A 99 13.16 21.49 5.74
CA TYR A 99 12.19 20.97 4.78
C TYR A 99 11.34 22.11 4.18
N SER A 100 11.54 22.41 2.90
CA SER A 100 11.00 23.62 2.25
C SER A 100 9.57 23.45 1.69
N GLU A 101 8.95 24.54 1.23
CA GLU A 101 7.70 24.49 0.43
C GLU A 101 7.89 23.78 -0.89
N ALA A 102 9.05 23.94 -1.50
CA ALA A 102 9.38 23.22 -2.72
C ALA A 102 9.44 21.70 -2.47
N ASP A 103 10.03 21.26 -1.35
CA ASP A 103 10.08 19.84 -0.98
C ASP A 103 8.68 19.28 -0.70
N ALA A 104 7.86 20.00 0.08
CA ALA A 104 6.48 19.63 0.37
C ALA A 104 5.63 19.54 -0.91
N SER A 105 5.74 20.54 -1.79
CA SER A 105 5.05 20.57 -3.08
C SER A 105 5.45 19.40 -3.97
N HIS A 106 6.73 19.08 -4.05
CA HIS A 106 7.22 17.94 -4.83
C HIS A 106 6.76 16.59 -4.24
N CYS A 107 6.67 16.51 -2.92
CA CYS A 107 6.16 15.35 -2.21
C CYS A 107 4.66 15.13 -2.49
N ILE A 108 3.82 16.15 -2.26
CA ILE A 108 2.37 16.05 -2.45
C ILE A 108 1.99 15.82 -3.92
N GLN A 109 2.78 16.36 -4.87
CA GLN A 109 2.63 16.06 -6.29
C GLN A 109 2.70 14.54 -6.56
N GLN A 110 3.73 13.85 -6.06
CA GLN A 110 3.90 12.42 -6.27
C GLN A 110 2.81 11.58 -5.60
N ILE A 111 2.33 12.03 -4.42
CA ILE A 111 1.20 11.41 -3.74
C ILE A 111 -0.06 11.55 -4.60
N LEU A 112 -0.36 12.76 -5.07
CA LEU A 112 -1.54 13.03 -5.91
C LEU A 112 -1.48 12.28 -7.25
N GLU A 113 -0.31 12.15 -7.88
CA GLU A 113 -0.13 11.35 -9.09
C GLU A 113 -0.47 9.87 -8.84
N SER A 114 -0.02 9.31 -7.71
CA SER A 114 -0.36 7.94 -7.31
C SER A 114 -1.86 7.75 -7.08
N ILE A 115 -2.52 8.71 -6.42
CA ILE A 115 -3.96 8.67 -6.12
C ILE A 115 -4.79 8.87 -7.37
N ALA A 116 -4.43 9.82 -8.23
CA ALA A 116 -5.05 10.02 -9.53
C ALA A 116 -5.01 8.73 -10.37
N TYR A 117 -3.86 8.05 -10.40
CA TYR A 117 -3.72 6.77 -11.09
C TYR A 117 -4.61 5.66 -10.49
N CYS A 118 -4.71 5.57 -9.16
CA CYS A 118 -5.66 4.68 -8.48
C CYS A 118 -7.10 4.97 -8.92
N HIS A 119 -7.50 6.25 -8.88
CA HIS A 119 -8.85 6.71 -9.20
C HIS A 119 -9.22 6.48 -10.67
N MET A 120 -8.29 6.70 -11.60
CA MET A 120 -8.46 6.36 -13.02
C MET A 120 -8.67 4.86 -13.24
N ASN A 121 -8.06 4.04 -12.38
CA ASN A 121 -8.23 2.59 -12.37
C ASN A 121 -9.41 2.13 -11.49
N ASN A 122 -10.28 3.05 -11.08
CA ASN A 122 -11.44 2.82 -10.22
C ASN A 122 -11.10 2.13 -8.89
N VAL A 123 -9.95 2.47 -8.31
CA VAL A 123 -9.51 2.02 -6.99
C VAL A 123 -9.56 3.19 -6.02
N VAL A 124 -10.18 3.00 -4.86
CA VAL A 124 -10.14 3.94 -3.73
C VAL A 124 -9.26 3.32 -2.64
N HIS A 125 -8.25 4.05 -2.16
CA HIS A 125 -7.25 3.54 -1.24
C HIS A 125 -7.80 3.37 0.19
N ARG A 126 -8.50 4.39 0.70
CA ARG A 126 -9.16 4.48 2.02
C ARG A 126 -8.26 4.45 3.26
N ASP A 127 -6.96 4.24 3.11
CA ASP A 127 -6.01 4.29 4.24
C ASP A 127 -4.74 5.08 3.91
N LEU A 128 -4.91 6.25 3.29
CA LEU A 128 -3.78 7.13 3.05
C LEU A 128 -3.35 7.81 4.36
N LYS A 129 -2.09 7.63 4.72
CA LYS A 129 -1.45 8.12 5.96
C LYS A 129 0.08 8.06 5.82
N PRO A 130 0.84 8.78 6.66
CA PRO A 130 2.30 8.75 6.71
C PRO A 130 2.95 7.38 6.57
N GLU A 131 2.44 6.41 7.33
CA GLU A 131 2.97 5.05 7.43
C GLU A 131 2.84 4.27 6.11
N ASN A 132 1.90 4.69 5.26
CA ASN A 132 1.64 4.10 3.94
C ASN A 132 2.29 4.90 2.79
N LEU A 133 3.06 5.95 3.12
CA LEU A 133 3.81 6.77 2.17
C LEU A 133 5.30 6.48 2.37
N LEU A 134 5.87 5.70 1.48
CA LEU A 134 7.21 5.14 1.63
C LEU A 134 8.17 5.72 0.60
N LEU A 135 9.46 5.68 0.89
CA LEU A 135 10.49 6.10 -0.06
C LEU A 135 11.00 4.92 -0.89
N ALA A 136 11.25 5.18 -2.18
CA ALA A 136 11.80 4.20 -3.11
C ALA A 136 13.19 3.70 -2.67
N SER A 137 13.98 4.55 -2.02
CA SER A 137 15.31 4.27 -1.46
C SER A 137 15.67 5.33 -0.41
N LYS A 138 16.82 5.17 0.27
CA LYS A 138 17.35 6.18 1.21
C LYS A 138 18.09 7.33 0.52
N ALA A 139 18.11 7.37 -0.81
CA ALA A 139 18.80 8.43 -1.54
C ALA A 139 18.02 9.75 -1.40
N LYS A 140 18.75 10.87 -1.30
CA LYS A 140 18.12 12.21 -1.32
C LYS A 140 17.32 12.37 -2.61
N GLY A 141 16.06 12.78 -2.49
CA GLY A 141 15.15 12.92 -3.63
C GLY A 141 14.58 11.60 -4.15
N ALA A 142 14.64 10.51 -3.38
CA ALA A 142 13.97 9.27 -3.73
C ALA A 142 12.47 9.48 -3.95
N ALA A 143 11.91 8.77 -4.94
CA ALA A 143 10.49 8.85 -5.26
C ALA A 143 9.61 8.37 -4.09
N VAL A 144 8.50 9.07 -3.87
CA VAL A 144 7.45 8.66 -2.94
C VAL A 144 6.65 7.52 -3.55
N LYS A 145 6.33 6.51 -2.74
CA LYS A 145 5.62 5.29 -3.12
C LYS A 145 4.44 5.08 -2.20
N LEU A 146 3.24 5.06 -2.76
CA LEU A 146 2.04 4.61 -2.06
C LEU A 146 2.12 3.10 -1.82
N ALA A 147 1.84 2.70 -0.58
CA ALA A 147 1.86 1.33 -0.10
C ALA A 147 0.56 0.96 0.65
N ASP A 148 0.41 -0.34 0.91
CA ASP A 148 -0.69 -0.97 1.66
C ASP A 148 -2.11 -0.75 1.10
N PHE A 149 -2.49 -1.62 0.15
CA PHE A 149 -3.83 -1.65 -0.42
C PHE A 149 -4.78 -2.60 0.34
N GLY A 150 -4.47 -2.99 1.58
CA GLY A 150 -5.28 -3.94 2.35
C GLY A 150 -6.71 -3.45 2.63
N LEU A 151 -6.91 -2.14 2.70
CA LEU A 151 -8.23 -1.50 2.84
C LEU A 151 -8.81 -0.98 1.52
N ALA A 152 -8.08 -1.08 0.41
CA ALA A 152 -8.53 -0.58 -0.87
C ALA A 152 -9.76 -1.33 -1.40
N ILE A 153 -10.58 -0.62 -2.17
CA ILE A 153 -11.77 -1.15 -2.84
C ILE A 153 -11.78 -0.75 -4.30
N GLU A 154 -12.55 -1.47 -5.10
CA GLU A 154 -12.91 -1.03 -6.43
C GLU A 154 -14.31 -0.45 -6.44
N VAL A 155 -14.46 0.62 -7.19
CA VAL A 155 -15.72 1.32 -7.43
C VAL A 155 -16.06 1.26 -8.91
N GLN A 156 -17.26 1.66 -9.30
CA GLN A 156 -17.63 1.78 -10.72
C GLN A 156 -17.76 3.25 -11.09
N GLY A 157 -16.82 3.78 -11.87
CA GLY A 157 -16.79 5.20 -12.22
C GLY A 157 -16.76 6.10 -10.98
N GLU A 158 -17.69 7.05 -10.91
CA GLU A 158 -17.88 7.98 -9.79
C GLU A 158 -18.97 7.50 -8.80
N THR A 159 -19.33 6.21 -8.83
CA THR A 159 -20.38 5.68 -7.94
C THR A 159 -19.95 5.77 -6.48
N GLU A 160 -20.78 6.43 -5.68
CA GLU A 160 -20.65 6.47 -4.23
C GLU A 160 -21.62 5.48 -3.58
N ALA A 161 -21.14 4.76 -2.57
CA ALA A 161 -21.95 3.83 -1.81
C ALA A 161 -21.39 3.68 -0.39
N TRP A 162 -22.15 3.03 0.49
CA TRP A 162 -21.64 2.68 1.80
C TRP A 162 -20.71 1.46 1.72
N PHE A 163 -19.40 1.69 1.66
CA PHE A 163 -18.40 0.62 1.61
C PHE A 163 -17.89 0.17 2.99
N GLY A 164 -18.61 0.56 4.05
CA GLY A 164 -18.28 0.27 5.44
C GLY A 164 -17.27 1.24 6.05
N PHE A 165 -17.15 1.17 7.37
CA PHE A 165 -16.21 1.98 8.15
C PHE A 165 -14.81 1.38 8.08
N ALA A 166 -13.86 2.07 7.44
CA ALA A 166 -12.48 1.65 7.30
C ALA A 166 -11.56 2.87 7.11
N GLY A 167 -10.32 2.76 7.58
CA GLY A 167 -9.29 3.80 7.53
C GLY A 167 -8.75 4.14 8.92
N THR A 168 -7.74 4.98 8.97
CA THR A 168 -7.07 5.38 10.22
C THR A 168 -7.73 6.64 10.81
N PRO A 169 -8.12 6.67 12.11
CA PRO A 169 -8.98 7.72 12.69
C PRO A 169 -8.61 9.18 12.39
N GLY A 170 -7.32 9.54 12.38
CA GLY A 170 -6.87 10.91 12.08
C GLY A 170 -7.00 11.34 10.61
N TYR A 171 -7.20 10.38 9.71
CA TYR A 171 -7.25 10.56 8.25
C TYR A 171 -8.62 10.27 7.65
N LEU A 172 -9.59 9.84 8.46
CA LEU A 172 -10.96 9.57 8.01
C LEU A 172 -11.64 10.86 7.55
N SER A 173 -12.34 10.79 6.42
CA SER A 173 -13.14 11.90 5.90
C SER A 173 -14.48 12.04 6.64
N PRO A 174 -15.09 13.24 6.63
CA PRO A 174 -16.33 13.49 7.35
C PRO A 174 -17.48 12.55 6.97
N GLU A 175 -17.63 12.23 5.70
CA GLU A 175 -18.65 11.33 5.17
C GLU A 175 -18.48 9.89 5.70
N VAL A 176 -17.25 9.40 5.85
CA VAL A 176 -17.00 8.08 6.46
C VAL A 176 -17.38 8.09 7.94
N LEU A 177 -17.07 9.16 8.67
CA LEU A 177 -17.44 9.32 10.08
C LEU A 177 -18.95 9.41 10.29
N LYS A 178 -19.65 10.10 9.38
CA LYS A 178 -21.12 10.24 9.38
C LYS A 178 -21.86 9.00 8.90
N LYS A 179 -21.14 8.05 8.31
CA LYS A 179 -21.67 6.84 7.65
C LYS A 179 -22.48 7.13 6.40
N ASP A 180 -22.13 8.22 5.70
CA ASP A 180 -22.71 8.58 4.41
C ASP A 180 -22.08 7.74 3.28
N PRO A 181 -22.76 7.59 2.13
CA PRO A 181 -22.12 7.08 0.91
C PRO A 181 -20.86 7.87 0.58
N TYR A 182 -19.82 7.17 0.12
CA TYR A 182 -18.55 7.81 -0.23
C TYR A 182 -17.91 7.12 -1.43
N GLY A 183 -16.89 7.75 -2.02
CA GLY A 183 -16.14 7.23 -3.16
C GLY A 183 -14.69 7.72 -3.18
N LYS A 184 -14.19 8.05 -4.36
CA LYS A 184 -12.84 8.58 -4.58
C LYS A 184 -12.44 9.80 -3.71
N PRO A 185 -13.35 10.75 -3.39
CA PRO A 185 -12.99 11.95 -2.63
C PRO A 185 -12.38 11.70 -1.24
N VAL A 186 -12.63 10.55 -0.61
CA VAL A 186 -12.06 10.22 0.71
C VAL A 186 -10.53 10.21 0.70
N ASP A 187 -9.92 9.81 -0.42
CA ASP A 187 -8.45 9.79 -0.56
C ASP A 187 -7.90 11.21 -0.70
N ILE A 188 -8.67 12.13 -1.31
CA ILE A 188 -8.28 13.54 -1.46
C ILE A 188 -8.31 14.25 -0.11
N TRP A 189 -9.32 13.97 0.72
CA TRP A 189 -9.34 14.43 2.11
C TRP A 189 -8.09 14.00 2.87
N ALA A 190 -7.73 12.72 2.77
CA ALA A 190 -6.54 12.19 3.42
C ALA A 190 -5.25 12.79 2.85
N CYS A 191 -5.18 13.10 1.55
CA CYS A 191 -4.04 13.83 0.96
C CYS A 191 -3.85 15.19 1.64
N GLY A 192 -4.95 15.95 1.82
CA GLY A 192 -4.91 17.24 2.51
C GLY A 192 -4.47 17.12 3.97
N LYS A 193 -4.87 16.04 4.66
CA LYS A 193 -4.37 15.75 6.02
C LYS A 193 -2.88 15.45 6.04
N CYS A 194 -2.37 14.66 5.08
CA CYS A 194 -0.94 14.40 4.96
C CYS A 194 -0.15 15.67 4.67
N ASP A 195 -0.58 16.49 3.72
CA ASP A 195 0.09 17.75 3.35
C ASP A 195 0.14 18.73 4.54
N ALA A 196 -0.98 18.88 5.26
CA ALA A 196 -1.01 19.68 6.49
C ALA A 196 -0.01 19.18 7.55
N SER A 197 0.11 17.87 7.73
CA SER A 197 1.09 17.27 8.66
C SER A 197 2.53 17.52 8.21
N VAL A 198 2.81 17.51 6.90
CA VAL A 198 4.15 17.83 6.36
C VAL A 198 4.49 19.30 6.64
N LEU A 199 3.56 20.21 6.38
CA LEU A 199 3.77 21.65 6.57
C LEU A 199 3.89 22.06 8.05
N ALA A 200 3.21 21.35 8.96
CA ALA A 200 3.25 21.62 10.39
C ALA A 200 4.56 21.22 11.08
N ASN A 201 5.36 20.33 10.47
CA ASN A 201 6.64 19.86 11.00
C ASN A 201 7.85 20.63 10.44
N ARG A 202 7.65 21.88 10.01
CA ARG A 202 8.73 22.80 9.64
C ARG A 202 9.36 23.50 10.83
#